data_AF-A0A506UCG8-F1
#
_entry.id   AF-A0A506UCG8-F1
#
_cell.length_a   1.000
_cell.length_b   1.000
_cell.length_c   1.000
_cell.angle_alpha   90.00
_cell.angle_beta   90.00
_cell.angle_gamma   90.00
#
_symmetry.space_group_name_H-M   'P 1'
#
loop_
_entity.id
_entity.type
_entity.pdbx_description
1 polymer ?
#
loop_
_entity_poly.entity_id
_entity_poly.type
_entity_poly.pdbx_seq_one_letter_code
_entity_poly.pdbx_strand_id
1 'polypeptide(L)'
;MIFMLPAFILFTTVVMLPMIDAAHFSLYKWNGYGSPTDFVGLQNFERLAGNRIFLHSFGNSLKIIGTSLFIQLPLSITVFGGFKSLGELRFSPIGLPHEWILSNYADILSSGEFRGWLRNYPALSGDSKGGRGANGSFTGNFIGMAAYDLAGGTFSADFDSFRYENA
;
A
#
# COMPACT_ATOMS: atom_id res chain seq x y z
N MET A 1 -33.91 -7.56 -16.91
CA MET A 1 -33.63 -9.00 -16.75
C MET A 1 -32.93 -9.59 -17.98
N ILE A 2 -33.45 -9.39 -19.20
CA ILE A 2 -32.82 -9.91 -20.45
C ILE A 2 -31.37 -9.44 -20.68
N PHE A 3 -31.01 -8.22 -20.29
CA PHE A 3 -29.64 -7.71 -20.43
C PHE A 3 -28.59 -8.43 -19.55
N MET A 4 -29.01 -9.06 -18.44
CA MET A 4 -28.09 -9.84 -17.58
C MET A 4 -27.90 -11.27 -18.09
N LEU A 5 -28.84 -11.79 -18.88
CA LEU A 5 -28.84 -13.18 -19.36
C LEU A 5 -27.54 -13.56 -20.10
N PRO A 6 -27.04 -12.77 -21.09
CA PRO A 6 -25.78 -13.13 -21.78
C PRO A 6 -24.57 -13.10 -20.85
N ALA A 7 -24.50 -12.15 -19.92
CA ALA A 7 -23.42 -12.09 -18.92
C ALA A 7 -23.46 -13.31 -17.98
N PHE A 8 -24.65 -13.72 -17.56
CA PHE A 8 -24.85 -14.90 -16.72
C PHE A 8 -24.45 -16.20 -17.42
N ILE A 9 -24.82 -16.37 -18.69
CA ILE A 9 -24.42 -17.53 -19.50
C ILE A 9 -22.91 -17.59 -19.62
N LEU A 10 -22.26 -16.46 -19.95
CA LEU A 10 -20.80 -16.40 -20.05
C LEU A 10 -20.11 -16.73 -18.73
N PHE A 11 -20.56 -16.11 -17.63
CA PHE A 11 -20.03 -16.39 -16.30
C PHE A 11 -20.16 -17.87 -15.95
N THR A 12 -21.33 -18.47 -16.20
CA THR A 12 -21.57 -19.87 -15.88
C THR A 12 -20.66 -20.78 -16.69
N THR A 13 -20.61 -20.60 -18.01
CA THR A 13 -19.86 -21.50 -18.90
C THR A 13 -18.35 -21.34 -18.77
N VAL A 14 -17.87 -20.11 -18.59
CA VAL A 14 -16.42 -19.81 -18.60
C VAL A 14 -15.80 -19.86 -17.20
N VAL A 15 -16.58 -19.60 -16.15
CA VAL A 15 -16.07 -19.55 -14.76
C VAL A 15 -16.62 -20.71 -13.93
N MET A 16 -17.95 -20.86 -13.85
CA MET A 16 -18.54 -21.85 -12.95
C MET A 16 -18.29 -23.29 -13.40
N LEU A 17 -18.49 -23.62 -14.68
CA LEU A 17 -18.25 -24.98 -15.18
C LEU A 17 -16.83 -25.48 -14.90
N PRO A 18 -15.74 -24.78 -15.30
CA PRO A 18 -14.40 -25.26 -15.01
C PRO A 18 -14.09 -25.27 -13.50
N MET A 19 -14.72 -24.42 -12.70
CA MET A 19 -14.58 -24.45 -11.24
C MET A 19 -15.24 -25.70 -10.63
N ILE A 20 -16.42 -26.09 -11.13
CA ILE A 20 -17.10 -27.33 -10.72
C ILE A 20 -16.28 -28.55 -11.15
N ASP A 21 -15.75 -28.56 -12.38
CA ASP A 21 -14.91 -29.66 -12.86
C ASP A 21 -13.63 -29.79 -12.03
N ALA A 22 -12.96 -28.68 -11.72
CA ALA A 22 -11.79 -28.67 -10.86
C ALA A 22 -12.12 -29.19 -9.44
N ALA A 23 -13.27 -28.77 -8.88
CA ALA A 23 -13.74 -29.27 -7.60
C ALA A 23 -14.04 -30.78 -7.65
N HIS A 24 -14.67 -31.25 -8.71
CA HIS A 24 -14.94 -32.68 -8.91
C HIS A 24 -13.62 -33.46 -9.02
N PHE A 25 -12.67 -33.03 -9.84
CA PHE A 25 -11.36 -33.67 -9.99
C PHE A 25 -10.54 -33.67 -8.69
N SER A 26 -10.72 -32.70 -7.80
CA SER A 26 -10.04 -32.67 -6.50
C SER A 26 -10.38 -33.87 -5.59
N LEU A 27 -11.52 -34.53 -5.82
CA LEU A 27 -11.96 -35.72 -5.08
C LEU A 27 -11.38 -37.03 -5.65
N TYR A 28 -10.70 -36.97 -6.78
CA TYR A 28 -10.06 -38.12 -7.43
C TYR A 28 -8.56 -38.06 -7.25
N LYS A 29 -7.92 -39.22 -7.23
CA LYS A 29 -6.46 -39.33 -7.35
C LYS A 29 -6.11 -39.27 -8.83
N TRP A 30 -5.85 -38.06 -9.32
CA TRP A 30 -5.55 -37.82 -10.73
C TRP A 30 -4.23 -37.08 -10.88
N ASN A 31 -3.37 -37.58 -11.76
CA ASN A 31 -2.05 -37.00 -12.06
C ASN A 31 -2.06 -36.10 -13.31
N GLY A 32 -3.24 -35.75 -13.83
CA GLY A 32 -3.39 -34.93 -15.04
C GLY A 32 -3.39 -35.73 -16.35
N TYR A 33 -3.16 -37.04 -16.30
CA TYR A 33 -3.13 -37.90 -17.49
C TYR A 33 -4.27 -38.92 -17.47
N GLY A 34 -4.95 -39.07 -18.62
CA GLY A 34 -6.09 -39.99 -18.77
C GLY A 34 -7.33 -39.56 -17.99
N SER A 35 -8.36 -40.41 -17.97
CA SER A 35 -9.61 -40.13 -17.26
C SER A 35 -9.48 -40.40 -15.75
N PRO A 36 -10.03 -39.54 -14.88
CA PRO A 36 -10.03 -39.74 -13.43
C PRO A 36 -10.98 -40.90 -13.04
N THR A 37 -10.40 -42.06 -12.71
CA THR A 37 -11.16 -43.27 -12.32
C THR A 37 -11.07 -43.60 -10.82
N ASP A 38 -10.05 -43.10 -10.13
CA ASP A 38 -9.76 -43.43 -8.72
C ASP A 38 -10.35 -42.38 -7.77
N PHE A 39 -11.57 -42.62 -7.26
CA PHE A 39 -12.25 -41.72 -6.32
C PHE A 39 -11.72 -41.92 -4.90
N VAL A 40 -11.14 -40.88 -4.32
CA VAL A 40 -10.52 -40.90 -2.98
C VAL A 40 -11.22 -39.98 -1.98
N GLY A 41 -12.28 -39.29 -2.39
CA GLY A 41 -13.04 -38.37 -1.55
C GLY A 41 -12.17 -37.25 -0.98
N LEU A 42 -12.20 -37.07 0.35
CA LEU A 42 -11.50 -35.97 1.02
C LEU A 42 -10.03 -36.26 1.38
N GLN A 43 -9.51 -37.45 1.04
CA GLN A 43 -8.15 -37.86 1.42
C GLN A 43 -7.07 -36.92 0.85
N ASN A 44 -7.31 -36.32 -0.32
CA ASN A 44 -6.40 -35.31 -0.89
C ASN A 44 -6.28 -34.07 0.00
N PHE A 45 -7.38 -33.61 0.60
CA PHE A 45 -7.38 -32.45 1.49
C PHE A 45 -6.68 -32.75 2.81
N GLU A 46 -6.86 -33.94 3.39
CA GLU A 46 -6.13 -34.36 4.59
C GLU A 46 -4.61 -34.41 4.35
N ARG A 47 -4.19 -34.98 3.21
CA ARG A 47 -2.78 -35.02 2.79
C ARG A 47 -2.20 -33.61 2.61
N LEU A 48 -2.95 -32.69 2.01
CA LEU A 48 -2.53 -31.30 1.84
C LEU A 48 -2.44 -30.58 3.18
N ALA A 49 -3.41 -30.77 4.06
CA ALA A 49 -3.43 -30.17 5.40
C ALA A 49 -2.27 -30.68 6.28
N GLY A 50 -1.83 -31.92 6.12
CA GLY A 50 -0.66 -32.46 6.80
C GLY A 50 0.69 -32.02 6.21
N ASN A 51 0.71 -31.43 5.02
CA ASN A 51 1.94 -31.09 4.30
C ASN A 51 2.51 -29.75 4.79
N ARG A 52 3.65 -29.80 5.50
CA ARG A 52 4.32 -28.60 6.03
C ARG A 52 4.76 -27.61 4.96
N ILE A 53 5.17 -28.08 3.78
CA ILE A 53 5.59 -27.21 2.67
C ILE A 53 4.39 -26.41 2.16
N PHE A 54 3.25 -27.09 1.98
CA PHE A 54 1.99 -26.44 1.58
C PHE A 54 1.50 -25.44 2.62
N LEU A 55 1.46 -25.83 3.90
CA LEU A 55 1.02 -24.91 4.97
C LEU A 55 1.93 -23.68 5.09
N HIS A 56 3.25 -23.88 4.92
CA HIS A 56 4.20 -22.78 4.97
C HIS A 56 4.02 -21.82 3.79
N SER A 57 3.90 -22.33 2.57
CA SER A 57 3.66 -21.48 1.39
C SER A 57 2.29 -20.80 1.45
N PHE A 58 1.24 -21.49 1.89
CA PHE A 58 -0.09 -20.93 2.12
C PHE A 58 -0.06 -19.79 3.15
N GLY A 59 0.62 -19.99 4.28
CA GLY A 59 0.81 -18.96 5.29
C GLY A 59 1.58 -17.74 4.76
N ASN A 60 2.57 -17.96 3.89
CA ASN A 60 3.29 -16.84 3.25
C ASN A 60 2.39 -16.08 2.26
N SER A 61 1.56 -16.76 1.49
CA SER A 61 0.55 -16.10 0.65
C SER A 61 -0.41 -15.24 1.47
N LEU A 62 -0.89 -15.74 2.61
CA LEU A 62 -1.73 -14.97 3.53
C LEU A 62 -0.99 -13.78 4.13
N LYS A 63 0.28 -13.93 4.51
CA LYS A 63 1.11 -12.81 4.99
C LYS A 63 1.27 -11.74 3.93
N ILE A 64 1.49 -12.11 2.66
CA ILE A 64 1.61 -11.15 1.56
C ILE A 64 0.29 -10.40 1.39
N ILE A 65 -0.85 -11.10 1.34
CA ILE A 65 -2.17 -10.48 1.24
C ILE A 65 -2.43 -9.53 2.41
N GLY A 66 -2.21 -10.01 3.64
CA GLY A 66 -2.41 -9.21 4.85
C GLY A 66 -1.52 -7.97 4.89
N THR A 67 -0.22 -8.14 4.62
CA THR A 67 0.73 -7.02 4.53
C THR A 67 0.35 -6.05 3.44
N SER A 68 -0.06 -6.55 2.28
CA SER A 68 -0.51 -5.74 1.14
C SER A 68 -1.71 -4.87 1.52
N LEU A 69 -2.75 -5.47 2.11
CA LEU A 69 -3.93 -4.72 2.56
C LEU A 69 -3.57 -3.71 3.66
N PHE A 70 -2.72 -4.11 4.61
CA PHE A 70 -2.29 -3.25 5.70
C PHE A 70 -1.50 -2.04 5.22
N ILE A 71 -0.73 -2.16 4.13
CA ILE A 71 0.00 -1.04 3.53
C ILE A 71 -0.90 -0.21 2.62
N GLN A 72 -1.70 -0.87 1.78
CA GLN A 72 -2.54 -0.19 0.79
C GLN A 72 -3.67 0.63 1.42
N LEU A 73 -4.28 0.16 2.51
CA LEU A 73 -5.42 0.87 3.13
C LEU A 73 -5.02 2.23 3.74
N PRO A 74 -3.98 2.33 4.59
CA PRO A 74 -3.50 3.62 5.09
C PRO A 74 -3.02 4.52 3.95
N LEU A 75 -2.25 3.99 2.99
CA LEU A 75 -1.80 4.78 1.84
C LEU A 75 -2.96 5.35 1.03
N SER A 76 -3.98 4.53 0.76
CA SER A 76 -5.21 4.96 0.09
C SER A 76 -5.88 6.10 0.85
N ILE A 77 -6.05 5.96 2.17
CA ILE A 77 -6.68 6.99 3.00
C ILE A 77 -5.83 8.26 3.04
N THR A 78 -4.51 8.17 3.18
CA THR A 78 -3.62 9.34 3.21
C THR A 78 -3.65 10.10 1.90
N VAL A 79 -3.56 9.40 0.77
CA VAL A 79 -3.56 10.02 -0.56
C VAL A 79 -4.94 10.60 -0.85
N PHE A 80 -6.00 9.80 -0.82
CA PHE A 80 -7.33 10.26 -1.21
C PHE A 80 -7.97 11.16 -0.16
N GLY A 81 -7.68 10.96 1.12
CA GLY A 81 -8.22 11.76 2.21
C GLY A 81 -7.84 13.23 2.12
N GLY A 82 -6.64 13.55 1.65
CA GLY A 82 -6.23 14.95 1.49
C GLY A 82 -6.96 15.67 0.34
N PHE A 83 -7.51 14.95 -0.64
CA PHE A 83 -8.35 15.53 -1.70
C PHE A 83 -9.82 15.68 -1.32
N LYS A 84 -10.25 15.11 -0.18
CA LYS A 84 -11.67 15.09 0.24
C LYS A 84 -12.03 16.29 1.10
N SER A 85 -13.32 16.62 1.13
CA SER A 85 -13.89 17.56 2.11
C SER A 85 -14.03 16.91 3.50
N LEU A 86 -14.06 17.73 4.57
CA LEU A 86 -14.32 17.25 5.94
C LEU A 86 -15.67 16.51 6.05
N GLY A 87 -16.67 16.92 5.26
CA GLY A 87 -17.95 16.22 5.17
C GLY A 87 -17.80 14.83 4.56
N GLU A 88 -17.07 14.69 3.45
CA GLU A 88 -16.83 13.40 2.80
C GLU A 88 -16.01 12.43 3.64
N LEU A 89 -14.99 12.91 4.37
CA LEU A 89 -14.21 12.06 5.28
C LEU A 89 -15.07 11.40 6.36
N ARG A 90 -16.16 12.07 6.78
CA ARG A 90 -17.10 11.56 7.78
C ARG A 90 -18.02 10.47 7.21
N PHE A 91 -18.38 10.53 5.94
CA PHE A 91 -19.37 9.63 5.33
C PHE A 91 -18.76 8.55 4.41
N SER A 92 -17.57 8.78 3.85
CA SER A 92 -16.85 7.86 2.95
C SER A 92 -15.32 7.93 3.21
N PRO A 93 -14.85 7.36 4.32
CA PRO A 93 -13.44 7.44 4.70
C PRO A 93 -12.51 6.74 3.69
N ILE A 94 -12.94 5.61 3.12
CA ILE A 94 -12.07 4.69 2.34
C ILE A 94 -12.36 4.75 0.82
N GLY A 95 -13.38 5.49 0.37
CA GLY A 95 -13.73 5.60 -1.05
C GLY A 95 -12.87 6.59 -1.85
N LEU A 96 -13.08 6.66 -3.16
CA LEU A 96 -12.54 7.75 -3.97
C LEU A 96 -13.25 9.08 -3.61
N PRO A 97 -12.56 10.22 -3.73
CA PRO A 97 -13.21 11.52 -3.57
C PRO A 97 -14.30 11.68 -4.63
N HIS A 98 -15.47 12.18 -4.21
CA HIS A 98 -16.54 12.50 -5.17
C HIS A 98 -16.23 13.84 -5.86
N GLU A 99 -15.68 14.77 -5.10
CA GLU A 99 -15.17 16.05 -5.58
C GLU A 99 -13.67 16.13 -5.32
N TRP A 100 -12.88 16.40 -6.35
CA TRP A 100 -11.42 16.52 -6.23
C TRP A 100 -11.04 17.93 -5.79
N ILE A 101 -10.79 18.11 -4.49
CA ILE A 101 -10.45 19.42 -3.91
C ILE A 101 -8.94 19.66 -4.03
N LEU A 102 -8.52 20.12 -5.21
CA LEU A 102 -7.11 20.44 -5.49
C LEU A 102 -6.58 21.60 -4.64
N SER A 103 -7.44 22.50 -4.16
CA SER A 103 -7.04 23.63 -3.32
C SER A 103 -6.35 23.18 -2.03
N ASN A 104 -6.75 22.04 -1.45
CA ASN A 104 -6.12 21.47 -0.25
C ASN A 104 -4.61 21.23 -0.42
N TYR A 105 -4.13 21.03 -1.66
CA TYR A 105 -2.72 20.89 -1.99
C TYR A 105 -2.14 22.11 -2.71
N ALA A 106 -2.92 22.75 -3.59
CA ALA A 106 -2.48 23.92 -4.34
C ALA A 106 -2.12 25.09 -3.41
N ASP A 107 -2.82 25.23 -2.29
CA ASP A 107 -2.54 26.26 -1.29
C ASP A 107 -1.19 25.99 -0.59
N ILE A 108 -0.87 24.73 -0.31
CA ILE A 108 0.42 24.32 0.26
C ILE A 108 1.55 24.63 -0.73
N LEU A 109 1.38 24.24 -2.00
CA LEU A 109 2.39 24.43 -3.04
C LEU A 109 2.59 25.91 -3.44
N SER A 110 1.55 26.73 -3.31
CA SER A 110 1.63 28.16 -3.58
C SER A 110 2.03 29.00 -2.35
N SER A 111 2.07 28.39 -1.16
CA SER A 111 2.37 29.08 0.10
C SER A 111 3.77 29.71 0.13
N GLY A 112 3.88 30.83 0.85
CA GLY A 112 5.16 31.52 1.09
C GLY A 112 6.15 30.69 1.91
N GLU A 113 5.64 29.90 2.85
CA GLU A 113 6.41 28.98 3.69
C GLU A 113 7.01 27.84 2.88
N PHE A 114 6.22 27.21 1.99
CA PHE A 114 6.74 26.16 1.10
C PHE A 114 7.82 26.71 0.15
N ARG A 115 7.62 27.92 -0.37
CA ARG A 115 8.65 28.62 -1.16
C ARG A 115 9.89 28.95 -0.34
N GLY A 116 9.73 29.36 0.92
CA GLY A 116 10.82 29.57 1.87
C GLY A 116 11.60 28.30 2.14
N TRP A 117 10.88 27.22 2.44
CA TRP A 117 11.41 25.87 2.60
C TRP A 117 12.19 25.43 1.35
N LEU A 118 11.61 25.51 0.13
CA LEU A 118 12.29 25.15 -1.11
C LEU A 118 13.59 25.94 -1.32
N ARG A 119 13.59 27.25 -1.03
CA ARG A 119 14.82 28.08 -1.12
C ARG A 119 15.91 27.62 -0.16
N ASN A 120 15.54 27.05 0.99
CA ASN A 120 16.48 26.52 1.97
C ASN A 120 17.10 25.16 1.60
N TYR A 121 16.67 24.51 0.49
CA TYR A 121 17.29 23.29 -0.05
C TYR A 121 17.91 23.54 -1.43
N PRO A 122 19.18 23.97 -1.48
CA PRO A 122 19.91 24.24 -2.72
C PRO A 122 19.86 23.09 -3.74
N ALA A 123 19.83 21.84 -3.24
CA ALA A 123 19.75 20.64 -4.06
C ALA A 123 18.43 20.48 -4.83
N LEU A 124 17.34 21.09 -4.35
CA LEU A 124 16.01 21.06 -4.96
C LEU A 124 15.65 22.38 -5.65
N SER A 125 16.25 23.50 -5.23
CA SER A 125 15.95 24.85 -5.75
C SER A 125 16.67 25.19 -7.06
N GLY A 126 17.60 24.35 -7.52
CA GLY A 126 18.40 24.61 -8.71
C GLY A 126 19.43 25.72 -8.55
N ASP A 127 19.59 26.27 -7.35
CA ASP A 127 20.58 27.28 -7.02
C ASP A 127 21.87 26.62 -6.51
N SER A 128 22.94 26.72 -7.29
CA SER A 128 24.23 26.04 -7.05
C SER A 128 25.08 26.73 -5.97
N LYS A 129 24.43 27.26 -4.93
CA LYS A 129 25.08 27.89 -3.77
C LYS A 129 24.79 27.11 -2.49
N GLY A 130 25.11 25.81 -2.49
CA GLY A 130 24.98 24.95 -1.32
C GLY A 130 26.16 25.08 -0.36
N GLY A 131 25.95 25.75 0.78
CA GLY A 131 26.89 25.76 1.90
C GLY A 131 27.00 24.39 2.57
N ARG A 132 28.23 23.97 2.90
CA ARG A 132 28.53 22.73 3.62
C ARG A 132 28.16 22.90 5.10
N GLY A 133 27.02 22.35 5.51
CA GLY A 133 26.62 22.24 6.92
C GLY A 133 25.41 21.32 7.05
N ALA A 134 25.21 20.73 8.23
CA ALA A 134 24.10 19.80 8.53
C ALA A 134 22.69 20.37 8.18
N ASN A 135 22.60 21.70 8.09
CA ASN A 135 21.46 22.54 7.67
C ASN A 135 21.05 22.35 6.20
N GLY A 136 21.89 21.70 5.39
CA GLY A 136 21.60 21.39 3.98
C GLY A 136 21.01 19.99 3.77
N SER A 137 20.96 19.15 4.81
CA SER A 137 20.41 17.80 4.72
C SER A 137 18.89 17.81 4.94
N PHE A 138 18.16 17.02 4.13
CA PHE A 138 16.71 16.83 4.29
C PHE A 138 16.34 16.47 5.74
N THR A 139 17.11 15.57 6.35
CA THR A 139 16.88 15.08 7.71
C THR A 139 17.09 16.16 8.78
N GLY A 140 18.13 17.00 8.66
CA GLY A 140 18.41 18.07 9.63
C GLY A 140 17.33 19.14 9.69
N ASN A 141 16.81 19.55 8.52
CA ASN A 141 15.75 20.54 8.46
C ASN A 141 14.38 19.98 8.86
N PHE A 142 14.09 18.69 8.61
CA PHE A 142 12.85 18.07 9.07
C PHE A 142 12.81 18.00 10.60
N ILE A 143 13.94 17.63 11.23
CA ILE A 143 14.07 17.64 12.70
C ILE A 143 13.97 19.06 13.25
N GLY A 144 14.58 20.05 12.57
CA GLY A 144 14.46 21.47 12.94
C GLY A 144 13.03 22.01 12.89
N MET A 145 12.26 21.64 11.85
CA MET A 145 10.84 22.03 11.72
C MET A 145 9.96 21.38 12.78
N ALA A 146 10.14 20.08 13.04
CA ALA A 146 9.41 19.38 14.10
C ALA A 146 9.75 19.95 15.49
N ALA A 147 11.02 20.31 15.73
CA ALA A 147 11.43 20.97 16.96
C ALA A 147 10.83 22.37 17.10
N TYR A 148 10.75 23.15 16.01
CA TYR A 148 10.13 24.48 16.00
C TYR A 148 8.64 24.43 16.35
N ASP A 149 7.89 23.51 15.73
CA ASP A 149 6.45 23.37 15.96
C ASP A 149 6.12 22.84 17.38
N LEU A 150 7.04 22.06 17.98
CA LEU A 150 6.86 21.52 19.34
C LEU A 150 7.35 22.46 20.44
N ALA A 151 8.40 23.24 20.20
CA ALA A 151 9.04 24.10 21.22
C ALA A 151 8.65 25.57 21.09
N GLY A 152 7.96 25.97 20.02
CA GLY A 152 7.54 27.36 19.77
C GLY A 152 8.71 28.32 19.53
N GLY A 153 9.89 27.80 19.18
CA GLY A 153 11.10 28.59 18.96
C GLY A 153 12.14 27.84 18.12
N THR A 154 12.97 28.59 17.39
CA THR A 154 14.04 28.03 16.54
C THR A 154 15.20 27.58 17.42
N PHE A 155 15.22 26.31 17.82
CA PHE A 155 16.45 25.71 18.32
C PHE A 155 17.21 25.13 17.12
N SER A 156 18.26 25.83 16.66
CA SER A 156 19.19 25.28 15.68
C SER A 156 19.86 24.06 16.32
N ALA A 157 19.49 22.88 15.87
CA ALA A 157 20.16 21.65 16.29
C ALA A 157 21.55 21.61 15.64
N ASP A 158 22.55 22.12 16.36
CA ASP A 158 23.95 22.20 15.94
C ASP A 158 24.61 20.81 16.10
N PHE A 159 24.30 19.90 15.18
CA PHE A 159 24.98 18.60 15.07
C PHE A 159 26.12 18.72 14.06
N ASP A 160 27.21 19.36 14.47
CA ASP A 160 28.36 19.62 13.60
C ASP A 160 29.23 18.37 13.35
N SER A 161 29.12 17.31 14.17
CA SER A 161 29.74 16.01 13.87
C SER A 161 29.13 14.83 14.65
N PHE A 162 28.97 13.69 13.97
CA PHE A 162 28.81 12.39 14.62
C PHE A 162 30.18 11.70 14.65
N ARG A 163 30.83 11.64 15.81
CA ARG A 163 31.98 10.74 16.00
C ARG A 163 31.45 9.35 16.27
N TYR A 164 31.71 8.42 15.35
CA TYR A 164 31.61 7.00 15.64
C TYR A 164 32.81 6.62 16.52
N GLU A 165 32.61 6.61 17.83
CA GLU A 165 33.53 5.91 18.73
C GLU A 165 33.18 4.43 18.65
N ASN A 166 34.07 3.65 18.04
CA ASN A 166 33.99 2.20 18.05
C ASN A 166 34.23 1.73 19.50
N ALA A 167 33.22 1.12 20.10
CA ALA A 167 33.35 0.31 21.32
C ALA A 167 33.70 -1.13 20.96
#